data_AF-Q4T1D6-F1
#
_entry.id   AF-Q4T1D6-F1
#
_cell.length_a   1.000
_cell.length_b   1.000
_cell.length_c   1.000
_cell.angle_alpha   90.00
_cell.angle_beta   90.00
_cell.angle_gamma   90.00
#
_symmetry.space_group_name_H-M   'P 1'
#
loop_
_entity.id
_entity.type
_entity.pdbx_description
1 polymer ?
#
loop_
_entity_poly.entity_id
_entity_poly.type
_entity_poly.pdbx_seq_one_letter_code
_entity_poly.pdbx_strand_id
1 'polypeptide(L)'
;MVLRGVSAQSIIRPLSRNEVTGLLFRLTIFGATTYFTIKWMVDTLDPTRKQKVEAQKQAEKLMRQIGVKDVKLSEYEMSIAAHLVDPLSLQPLVDSSVDLVSVAVDTEGFSGSGLREVCRDAALLCLRDSVHLQADSLSEETIRPITQSDLQKSVTKMKESQVGGVGVLLHAALD
;
A
#
# COMPACT_ATOMS: atom_id res chain seq x y z
N MET A 1 -21.59 35.59 25.00
CA MET A 1 -20.88 36.40 26.01
C MET A 1 -20.09 37.48 25.26
N VAL A 2 -20.40 38.75 25.53
CA VAL A 2 -19.68 39.99 25.12
C VAL A 2 -19.64 40.36 23.62
N LEU A 3 -20.77 40.79 23.06
CA LEU A 3 -20.80 41.80 21.99
C LEU A 3 -21.87 42.85 22.35
N ARG A 4 -21.58 43.66 23.37
CA ARG A 4 -22.36 44.87 23.71
C ARG A 4 -21.39 46.04 23.75
N GLY A 5 -21.58 47.00 22.85
CA GLY A 5 -21.00 48.34 22.95
C GLY A 5 -19.82 48.63 22.02
N VAL A 6 -19.99 48.53 20.70
CA VAL A 6 -19.16 49.33 19.78
C VAL A 6 -19.96 50.60 19.48
N SER A 7 -19.60 51.68 20.17
CA SER A 7 -20.26 52.98 20.07
C SER A 7 -20.11 53.55 18.66
N ALA A 8 -21.22 53.77 17.95
CA ALA A 8 -21.24 54.37 16.60
C ALA A 8 -20.63 55.79 16.55
N GLN A 9 -20.40 56.43 17.71
CA GLN A 9 -19.81 57.76 17.84
C GLN A 9 -18.28 57.78 17.64
N SER A 10 -17.58 56.65 17.71
CA SER A 10 -16.13 56.59 17.42
C SER A 10 -15.81 56.50 15.93
N ILE A 11 -16.80 56.20 15.08
CA ILE A 11 -16.63 55.96 13.64
C ILE A 11 -16.56 57.28 12.84
N ILE A 12 -17.07 58.38 13.39
CA ILE A 12 -17.28 59.65 12.66
C ILE A 12 -16.18 60.70 12.95
N ARG A 13 -15.18 60.37 13.78
CA ARG A 13 -14.05 61.28 14.04
C ARG A 13 -13.09 61.32 12.85
N PRO A 14 -12.64 62.51 12.38
CA PRO A 14 -11.63 62.57 11.32
C PRO A 14 -10.33 61.95 11.84
N LEU A 15 -9.90 60.84 11.22
CA LEU A 15 -8.71 60.10 11.62
C LEU A 15 -7.46 60.99 11.52
N SER A 16 -6.70 61.08 12.61
CA SER A 16 -5.42 61.78 12.64
C SER A 16 -4.37 61.04 11.81
N ARG A 17 -3.44 61.77 11.18
CA ARG A 17 -2.40 61.20 10.31
C ARG A 17 -1.62 60.06 10.98
N ASN A 18 -1.40 60.16 12.29
CA ASN A 18 -0.66 59.19 13.09
C ASN A 18 -1.50 57.92 13.39
N GLU A 19 -2.81 58.06 13.52
CA GLU A 19 -3.74 56.93 13.67
C GLU A 19 -3.88 56.16 12.36
N VAL A 20 -3.94 56.87 11.22
CA VAL A 20 -3.98 56.23 9.88
C VAL A 20 -2.72 55.42 9.63
N THR A 21 -1.54 55.96 9.95
CA THR A 21 -0.27 55.21 9.81
C THR A 21 -0.22 53.97 10.70
N GLY A 22 -0.74 54.07 11.93
CA GLY A 22 -0.83 52.94 12.85
C GLY A 22 -1.83 51.87 12.37
N LEU A 23 -2.95 52.28 11.78
CA LEU A 23 -3.97 51.38 11.22
C LEU A 23 -3.41 50.57 10.04
N LEU A 24 -2.65 51.23 9.15
CA LEU A 24 -2.03 50.59 7.99
C LEU A 24 -0.98 49.55 8.40
N PHE A 25 -0.16 49.87 9.40
CA PHE A 25 0.82 48.94 9.94
C PHE A 25 0.17 47.72 10.63
N ARG A 26 -0.95 47.93 11.33
CA ARG A 26 -1.72 46.83 11.93
C ARG A 26 -2.36 45.92 10.87
N LEU A 27 -2.92 46.48 9.81
CA LEU A 27 -3.54 45.70 8.74
C LEU A 27 -2.52 44.83 7.99
N THR A 28 -1.32 45.38 7.74
CA THR A 28 -0.23 44.67 7.07
C THR A 28 0.34 43.55 7.94
N ILE A 29 0.57 43.80 9.24
CA ILE A 29 1.00 42.76 10.18
C ILE A 29 -0.06 41.66 10.29
N PHE A 30 -1.33 42.03 10.44
CA PHE A 30 -2.41 41.05 10.56
C PHE A 30 -2.53 40.21 9.29
N GLY A 31 -2.54 40.84 8.11
CA GLY A 31 -2.59 40.14 6.83
C GLY A 31 -1.40 39.20 6.62
N ALA A 32 -0.17 39.63 6.94
CA ALA A 32 1.01 38.79 6.86
C ALA A 32 0.92 37.60 7.84
N THR A 33 0.53 37.86 9.09
CA THR A 33 0.36 36.82 10.10
C THR A 33 -0.69 35.80 9.65
N THR A 34 -1.85 36.24 9.17
CA THR A 34 -2.90 35.38 8.64
C THR A 34 -2.45 34.56 7.43
N TYR A 35 -1.66 35.15 6.52
CA TYR A 35 -1.14 34.42 5.37
C TYR A 35 -0.19 33.29 5.79
N PHE A 36 0.78 33.59 6.66
CA PHE A 36 1.75 32.60 7.13
C PHE A 36 1.10 31.52 7.99
N THR A 37 0.12 31.86 8.83
CA THR A 37 -0.62 30.86 9.61
C THR A 37 -1.41 29.93 8.71
N ILE A 38 -2.13 30.44 7.71
CA ILE A 38 -2.87 29.60 6.74
C ILE A 38 -1.91 28.70 5.96
N LYS A 39 -0.79 29.24 5.46
CA LYS A 39 0.21 28.45 4.72
C LYS A 39 0.76 27.30 5.57
N TRP A 40 1.16 27.58 6.81
CA TRP A 40 1.65 26.56 7.73
C TRP A 40 0.56 25.53 8.05
N MET A 41 -0.68 25.97 8.21
CA MET A 41 -1.82 25.09 8.50
C MET A 41 -2.15 24.20 7.30
N VAL A 42 -2.13 24.69 6.05
CA VAL A 42 -2.31 23.89 4.83
C VAL A 42 -1.19 22.87 4.69
N ASP A 43 0.05 23.25 4.97
CA ASP A 43 1.19 22.32 4.92
C ASP A 43 1.15 21.28 6.06
N THR A 44 0.41 21.54 7.15
CA THR A 44 0.21 20.61 8.29
C THR A 44 -1.03 19.74 8.14
N LEU A 45 -2.10 20.27 7.55
CA LEU A 45 -3.38 19.57 7.32
C LEU A 45 -3.36 18.65 6.12
N ASP A 46 -2.39 18.79 5.21
CA ASP A 46 -2.27 17.96 4.01
C ASP A 46 -1.08 16.99 4.10
N PRO A 47 -1.08 16.03 5.06
CA PRO A 47 -0.10 14.96 5.10
C PRO A 47 -0.21 14.04 3.87
N THR A 48 -1.35 14.07 3.18
CA THR A 48 -1.66 13.28 1.98
C THR A 48 -0.83 13.66 0.76
N ARG A 49 -0.53 14.95 0.54
CA ARG A 49 0.20 15.37 -0.66
C ARG A 49 1.63 14.85 -0.69
N LYS A 50 2.32 14.82 0.45
CA LYS A 50 3.69 14.29 0.56
C LYS A 50 3.73 12.78 0.30
N GLN A 51 2.82 12.03 0.93
CA GLN A 51 2.71 10.58 0.74
C GLN A 51 2.40 10.20 -0.73
N LYS A 52 1.50 10.95 -1.38
CA LYS A 52 1.15 10.70 -2.80
C LYS A 52 2.32 10.93 -3.76
N VAL A 53 3.12 11.97 -3.52
CA VAL A 53 4.30 12.28 -4.36
C VAL A 53 5.40 11.23 -4.16
N GLU A 54 5.60 10.74 -2.93
CA GLU A 54 6.55 9.65 -2.66
C GLU A 54 6.13 8.34 -3.34
N ALA A 55 4.85 7.97 -3.25
CA ALA A 55 4.29 6.80 -3.92
C ALA A 55 4.42 6.88 -5.45
N GLN A 56 4.16 8.04 -6.05
CA GLN A 56 4.35 8.25 -7.49
C GLN A 56 5.82 8.11 -7.91
N LYS A 57 6.76 8.61 -7.11
CA LYS A 57 8.19 8.51 -7.39
C LYS A 57 8.69 7.07 -7.30
N GLN A 58 8.15 6.26 -6.41
CA GLN A 58 8.43 4.83 -6.34
C GLN A 58 7.89 4.09 -7.56
N ALA A 59 6.64 4.35 -7.95
CA ALA A 59 6.05 3.77 -9.16
C ALA A 59 6.91 4.07 -10.41
N GLU A 60 7.37 5.32 -10.57
CA GLU A 60 8.23 5.70 -11.70
C GLU A 60 9.57 4.93 -11.71
N LYS A 61 10.19 4.74 -10.54
CA LYS A 61 11.43 3.95 -10.41
C LYS A 61 11.21 2.50 -10.83
N LEU A 62 10.11 1.90 -10.38
CA LEU A 62 9.78 0.52 -10.71
C LEU A 62 9.54 0.35 -12.21
N MET A 63 8.80 1.28 -12.84
CA MET A 63 8.60 1.26 -14.29
C MET A 63 9.91 1.34 -15.08
N ARG A 64 10.88 2.13 -14.59
CA ARG A 64 12.22 2.20 -15.18
C ARG A 64 13.00 0.90 -15.01
N GLN A 65 12.89 0.23 -13.85
CA GLN A 65 13.54 -1.06 -13.60
C GLN A 65 12.97 -2.18 -14.48
N ILE A 66 11.65 -2.22 -14.67
CA ILE A 66 10.98 -3.22 -15.52
C ILE A 66 11.26 -2.95 -17.02
N GLY A 67 11.81 -1.79 -17.38
CA GLY A 67 12.21 -1.47 -18.76
C GLY A 67 11.05 -1.03 -19.66
N VAL A 68 9.90 -0.71 -19.08
CA VAL A 68 8.73 -0.20 -19.82
C VAL A 68 8.95 1.29 -20.09
N LYS A 69 9.45 1.61 -21.28
CA LYS A 69 9.61 2.98 -21.76
C LYS A 69 8.40 3.32 -22.62
N ASP A 70 7.79 4.47 -22.36
CA ASP A 70 6.74 5.09 -23.19
C ASP A 70 5.31 4.52 -23.05
N VAL A 71 4.84 4.34 -21.82
CA VAL A 71 3.42 4.09 -21.53
C VAL A 71 2.83 5.27 -20.76
N LYS A 72 1.80 5.91 -21.33
CA LYS A 72 1.03 6.97 -20.67
C LYS A 72 0.10 6.34 -19.63
N LEU A 73 0.53 6.30 -18.37
CA LEU A 73 -0.33 5.91 -17.26
C LEU A 73 -1.08 7.12 -16.71
N SER A 74 -2.36 6.93 -16.38
CA SER A 74 -3.12 7.84 -15.53
C SER A 74 -2.59 7.82 -14.09
N GLU A 75 -2.97 8.83 -13.29
CA GLU A 75 -2.61 8.87 -11.86
C GLU A 75 -3.08 7.62 -11.10
N TYR A 76 -4.25 7.09 -11.46
CA TYR A 76 -4.79 5.87 -10.85
C TYR A 76 -3.94 4.64 -11.20
N GLU A 77 -3.55 4.49 -12.47
CA GLU A 77 -2.71 3.37 -12.91
C GLU A 77 -1.30 3.46 -12.33
N MET A 78 -0.77 4.68 -12.16
CA MET A 78 0.51 4.89 -11.49
C MET A 78 0.44 4.49 -10.01
N SER A 79 -0.69 4.72 -9.34
CA SER A 79 -0.90 4.25 -7.97
C SER A 79 -0.98 2.72 -7.89
N ILE A 80 -1.54 2.05 -8.90
CA ILE A 80 -1.54 0.58 -8.98
C ILE A 80 -0.12 0.09 -9.26
N ALA A 81 0.59 0.76 -10.17
CA ALA A 81 1.94 0.40 -10.58
C ALA A 81 2.94 0.42 -9.42
N ALA A 82 2.73 1.26 -8.40
CA ALA A 82 3.54 1.29 -7.18
C ALA A 82 3.55 -0.05 -6.41
N HIS A 83 2.54 -0.90 -6.60
CA HIS A 83 2.38 -2.18 -5.91
C HIS A 83 2.71 -3.39 -6.80
N LEU A 84 3.28 -3.16 -7.98
CA LEU A 84 3.73 -4.25 -8.84
C LEU A 84 5.02 -4.86 -8.30
N VAL A 85 5.14 -6.18 -8.41
CA VAL A 85 6.36 -6.91 -8.08
C VAL A 85 7.15 -7.15 -9.37
N ASP A 86 8.44 -6.83 -9.37
CA ASP A 86 9.32 -7.11 -10.50
C ASP A 86 9.49 -8.64 -10.67
N PRO A 87 9.14 -9.22 -11.83
CA PRO A 87 9.34 -10.64 -12.05
C PRO A 87 10.81 -11.08 -12.03
N LEU A 88 11.77 -10.16 -12.19
CA LEU A 88 13.20 -10.47 -12.08
C LEU A 88 13.69 -10.44 -10.62
N SER A 89 12.96 -9.78 -9.72
CA SER A 89 13.22 -9.86 -8.28
C SER A 89 12.55 -11.07 -7.62
N LEU A 90 11.55 -11.67 -8.29
CA LEU A 90 11.04 -12.99 -7.97
C LEU A 90 12.14 -14.04 -8.21
N GLN A 91 13.00 -14.25 -7.23
CA GLN A 91 13.74 -15.50 -7.14
C GLN A 91 12.80 -16.58 -6.62
N PRO A 92 12.63 -17.70 -7.32
CA PRO A 92 12.37 -18.93 -6.61
C PRO A 92 13.27 -20.01 -7.17
N LEU A 93 14.30 -20.38 -6.41
CA LEU A 93 14.66 -21.78 -6.36
C LEU A 93 14.32 -22.17 -4.95
N VAL A 94 13.39 -23.11 -4.82
CA VAL A 94 13.07 -23.82 -3.59
C VAL A 94 14.30 -23.89 -2.67
N ASP A 95 14.11 -23.59 -1.37
CA ASP A 95 15.22 -23.55 -0.42
C ASP A 95 16.01 -24.86 -0.48
N SER A 96 17.33 -24.79 -0.42
CA SER A 96 18.22 -25.96 -0.54
C SER A 96 17.98 -27.03 0.54
N SER A 97 17.33 -26.65 1.66
CA SER A 97 16.95 -27.57 2.74
C SER A 97 15.66 -28.36 2.47
N VAL A 98 14.97 -28.11 1.36
CA VAL A 98 13.74 -28.82 1.02
C VAL A 98 14.03 -30.25 0.58
N ASP A 99 13.36 -31.18 1.24
CA ASP A 99 13.36 -32.59 0.86
C ASP A 99 12.22 -32.85 -0.13
N LEU A 100 12.56 -32.77 -1.42
CA LEU A 100 11.61 -33.07 -2.50
C LEU A 100 11.18 -34.54 -2.54
N VAL A 101 11.97 -35.46 -1.97
CA VAL A 101 11.61 -36.89 -1.94
C VAL A 101 10.45 -37.10 -0.98
N SER A 102 10.49 -36.49 0.21
CA SER A 102 9.37 -36.57 1.14
C SER A 102 8.10 -35.94 0.55
N VAL A 103 8.23 -34.80 -0.15
CA VAL A 103 7.09 -34.14 -0.82
C VAL A 103 6.51 -35.01 -1.93
N ALA A 104 7.35 -35.72 -2.69
CA ALA A 104 6.90 -36.65 -3.72
C ALA A 104 6.08 -37.82 -3.12
N VAL A 105 6.53 -38.37 -1.99
CA VAL A 105 5.79 -39.40 -1.25
C VAL A 105 4.46 -38.83 -0.74
N ASP A 106 4.48 -37.64 -0.16
CA ASP A 106 3.27 -37.00 0.38
C ASP A 106 2.26 -36.62 -0.71
N THR A 107 2.68 -36.49 -1.96
CA THR A 107 1.81 -36.14 -3.10
C THR A 107 1.42 -37.35 -3.94
N GLU A 108 1.61 -38.57 -3.44
CA GLU A 108 1.14 -39.78 -4.11
C GLU A 108 -0.37 -39.72 -4.40
N GLY A 109 -0.76 -40.07 -5.63
CA GLY A 109 -2.15 -40.00 -6.09
C GLY A 109 -2.59 -38.63 -6.59
N PHE A 110 -1.73 -37.61 -6.57
CA PHE A 110 -2.03 -36.31 -7.17
C PHE A 110 -1.86 -36.39 -8.69
N SER A 111 -2.79 -35.78 -9.42
CA SER A 111 -2.60 -35.52 -10.85
C SER A 111 -1.62 -34.37 -11.08
N GLY A 112 -1.16 -34.19 -12.32
CA GLY A 112 -0.29 -33.05 -12.67
C GLY A 112 -0.92 -31.68 -12.34
N SER A 113 -2.25 -31.55 -12.42
CA SER A 113 -2.95 -30.33 -12.00
C SER A 113 -2.95 -30.15 -10.48
N GLY A 114 -3.07 -31.24 -9.71
CA GLY A 114 -2.96 -31.21 -8.26
C GLY A 114 -1.57 -30.76 -7.81
N LEU A 115 -0.52 -31.31 -8.41
CA LEU A 115 0.86 -30.90 -8.15
C LEU A 115 1.12 -29.43 -8.53
N ARG A 116 0.59 -28.99 -9.68
CA ARG A 116 0.68 -27.58 -10.08
C ARG A 116 0.02 -26.65 -9.05
N GLU A 117 -1.13 -27.05 -8.51
CA GLU A 117 -1.84 -26.24 -7.52
C GLU A 117 -1.11 -26.23 -6.17
N VAL A 118 -0.48 -27.34 -5.76
CA VAL A 118 0.41 -27.37 -4.57
C VAL A 118 1.53 -26.34 -4.73
N CYS A 119 2.26 -26.37 -5.85
CA CYS A 119 3.37 -25.45 -6.09
C CYS A 119 2.89 -23.99 -6.13
N ARG A 120 1.72 -23.74 -6.72
CA ARG A 120 1.11 -22.41 -6.76
C ARG A 120 0.74 -21.92 -5.36
N ASP A 121 0.07 -22.74 -4.57
CA ASP A 121 -0.35 -22.40 -3.21
C ASP A 121 0.87 -22.13 -2.31
N ALA A 122 1.92 -22.95 -2.40
CA ALA A 122 3.16 -22.77 -1.64
C ALA A 122 3.88 -21.46 -2.01
N ALA A 123 3.93 -21.10 -3.30
CA ALA A 123 4.46 -19.81 -3.74
C ALA A 123 3.63 -18.63 -3.20
N LEU A 124 2.30 -18.76 -3.17
CA LEU A 124 1.41 -17.74 -2.62
C LEU A 124 1.54 -17.58 -1.11
N LEU A 125 1.88 -18.63 -0.37
CA LEU A 125 2.21 -18.53 1.06
C LEU A 125 3.42 -17.63 1.28
N CYS A 126 4.48 -17.83 0.50
CA CYS A 126 5.69 -17.00 0.58
C CYS A 126 5.40 -15.53 0.26
N LEU A 127 4.57 -15.28 -0.77
CA LEU A 127 4.13 -13.93 -1.12
C LEU A 127 3.28 -13.30 0.00
N ARG A 128 2.34 -14.05 0.58
CA ARG A 128 1.48 -13.55 1.67
C ARG A 128 2.29 -13.17 2.92
N ASP A 129 3.32 -13.96 3.24
CA ASP A 129 4.21 -13.67 4.36
C ASP A 129 4.98 -12.36 4.13
N SER A 130 5.44 -12.11 2.90
CA SER A 130 6.17 -10.87 2.57
C SER A 130 5.31 -9.61 2.71
N VAL A 131 4.01 -9.68 2.36
CA VAL A 131 3.08 -8.55 2.53
C VAL A 131 2.81 -8.24 4.01
N HIS A 132 2.74 -9.26 4.88
CA HIS A 132 2.53 -9.03 6.32
C HIS A 132 3.75 -8.38 6.98
N LEU A 133 4.96 -8.73 6.56
CA LEU A 133 6.21 -8.18 7.10
C LEU A 133 6.46 -6.72 6.67
N GLN A 134 5.87 -6.32 5.54
CA GLN A 134 5.97 -4.98 4.98
C GLN A 134 5.27 -3.90 5.84
N ALA A 135 4.34 -4.30 6.71
CA ALA A 135 3.67 -3.39 7.63
C ALA A 135 4.58 -2.89 8.77
N ASP A 136 5.67 -3.60 9.08
CA ASP A 136 6.47 -3.38 10.29
C ASP A 136 7.92 -2.90 10.05
N SER A 137 8.47 -2.95 8.83
CA SER A 137 9.86 -2.47 8.59
C SER A 137 10.20 -2.12 7.13
N LEU A 138 11.12 -1.15 6.95
CA LEU A 138 11.61 -0.58 5.68
C LEU A 138 12.63 -1.45 4.93
N SER A 139 12.60 -2.78 5.06
CA SER A 139 13.52 -3.67 4.36
C SER A 139 12.99 -4.06 2.97
N GLU A 140 13.92 -4.24 2.02
CA GLU A 140 13.61 -4.49 0.59
C GLU A 140 12.60 -5.62 0.37
N GLU A 141 11.69 -5.39 -0.59
CA GLU A 141 10.70 -6.34 -1.12
C GLU A 141 11.37 -7.58 -1.73
N THR A 142 11.80 -8.48 -0.87
CA THR A 142 12.40 -9.75 -1.28
C THR A 142 11.53 -10.87 -0.74
N ILE A 143 10.81 -11.53 -1.65
CA ILE A 143 10.01 -12.70 -1.33
C ILE A 143 10.97 -13.81 -0.93
N ARG A 144 10.76 -14.40 0.25
CA ARG A 144 11.58 -15.51 0.74
C ARG A 144 11.43 -16.76 -0.15
N PRO A 145 12.44 -17.64 -0.22
CA PRO A 145 12.31 -18.91 -0.93
C PRO A 145 11.25 -19.83 -0.30
N ILE A 146 10.74 -20.75 -1.12
CA ILE A 146 9.80 -21.79 -0.69
C ILE A 146 10.53 -22.75 0.25
N THR A 147 9.99 -22.92 1.46
CA THR A 147 10.53 -23.85 2.47
C THR A 147 9.74 -25.15 2.50
N GLN A 148 10.26 -26.15 3.22
CA GLN A 148 9.59 -27.43 3.42
C GLN A 148 8.19 -27.25 4.01
N SER A 149 8.05 -26.29 4.94
CA SER A 149 6.79 -26.04 5.63
C SER A 149 5.69 -25.51 4.70
N ASP A 150 6.05 -24.76 3.66
CA ASP A 150 5.09 -24.20 2.70
C ASP A 150 4.51 -25.31 1.83
N LEU A 151 5.38 -26.17 1.31
CA LEU A 151 4.98 -27.34 0.54
C LEU A 151 4.11 -28.28 1.37
N GLN A 152 4.51 -28.58 2.61
CA GLN A 152 3.73 -29.45 3.49
C GLN A 152 2.33 -28.88 3.79
N LYS A 153 2.23 -27.58 4.12
CA LYS A 153 0.94 -26.91 4.34
C LYS A 153 0.04 -27.00 3.10
N SER A 154 0.59 -26.73 1.92
CA SER A 154 -0.17 -26.79 0.66
C SER A 154 -0.59 -28.22 0.31
N VAL A 155 0.25 -29.23 0.56
CA VAL A 155 -0.12 -30.64 0.35
C VAL A 155 -1.25 -31.07 1.27
N THR A 156 -1.20 -30.73 2.57
CA THR A 156 -2.28 -31.05 3.52
C THR A 156 -3.60 -30.42 3.09
N LYS A 157 -3.59 -29.13 2.74
CA LYS A 157 -4.78 -28.41 2.25
C LYS A 157 -5.36 -29.03 0.98
N MET A 158 -4.50 -29.45 0.05
CA MET A 158 -4.93 -30.10 -1.19
C MET A 158 -5.52 -31.49 -0.94
N LYS A 159 -4.94 -32.27 -0.01
CA LYS A 159 -5.49 -33.58 0.40
C LYS A 159 -6.89 -33.44 1.00
N GLU A 160 -7.11 -32.46 1.87
CA GLU A 160 -8.44 -32.18 2.44
C GLU A 160 -9.46 -31.85 1.35
N SER A 161 -9.04 -31.06 0.36
CA SER A 161 -9.90 -30.65 -0.77
C SER A 161 -10.27 -31.83 -1.69
N GLN A 162 -9.36 -32.80 -1.86
CA GLN A 162 -9.61 -34.01 -2.64
C GLN A 162 -10.61 -34.95 -1.95
N VAL A 163 -10.53 -35.06 -0.62
CA VAL A 163 -11.50 -35.84 0.18
C VAL A 163 -12.88 -35.19 0.16
N GLY A 164 -12.95 -33.86 0.24
CA GLY A 164 -14.20 -33.11 0.13
C GLY A 164 -14.89 -33.27 -1.24
N GLY A 165 -14.12 -33.30 -2.33
CA GLY A 165 -14.66 -33.52 -3.68
C GLY A 165 -15.26 -34.92 -3.89
N VAL A 166 -14.67 -35.95 -3.28
CA VAL A 166 -15.22 -37.32 -3.31
C VAL A 166 -16.53 -37.41 -2.52
N GLY A 167 -16.62 -36.73 -1.38
CA GLY A 167 -17.85 -36.67 -0.58
C GLY A 167 -19.02 -35.99 -1.31
N VAL A 168 -18.74 -34.90 -2.03
CA VAL A 168 -19.76 -34.17 -2.81
C VAL A 168 -20.21 -34.97 -4.04
N LEU A 169 -19.30 -35.67 -4.73
CA LEU A 169 -19.65 -36.52 -5.87
C LEU A 169 -20.46 -37.75 -5.46
N LEU A 170 -20.19 -38.35 -4.30
CA LEU A 170 -20.99 -39.46 -3.77
C LEU A 170 -22.41 -39.01 -3.41
N HIS A 171 -22.57 -37.81 -2.85
CA HIS A 171 -23.91 -37.26 -2.56
C HIS A 171 -24.67 -36.88 -3.85
N ALA A 172 -23.97 -36.36 -4.87
CA ALA A 172 -24.59 -35.97 -6.14
C ALA A 172 -24.94 -37.16 -7.07
N ALA A 173 -24.33 -38.33 -6.85
CA ALA A 173 -24.62 -39.55 -7.62
C ALA A 173 -25.72 -40.43 -7.00
N LEU A 174 -26.20 -40.07 -5.79
CA LEU A 174 -27.26 -40.77 -5.07
C LEU A 174 -28.61 -40.00 -5.07
N ASP A 175 -28.67 -38.83 -5.72
CA ASP A 175 -29.88 -38.10 -6.11
C ASP A 175 -30.13 -38.27 -7.63
#